data_AF-A0AA86TQA2-F1
#
_entry.id   AF-A0AA86TQA2-F1
#
_cell.length_a   1.000
_cell.length_b   1.000
_cell.length_c   1.000
_cell.angle_alpha   90.00
_cell.angle_beta   90.00
_cell.angle_gamma   90.00
#
_symmetry.space_group_name_H-M   'P 1'
#
loop_
_entity.id
_entity.type
_entity.pdbx_description
1 polymer ?
#
loop_
_entity_poly.entity_id
_entity_poly.type
_entity_poly.pdbx_seq_one_letter_code
_entity_poly.pdbx_strand_id
1 'polypeptide(L)'
;METKQKKALENVLTRRFFLAPAFEIFYTRGNDGLYDFGQCGTQIRQNVISQWRSHFVDNEDLQEISCPCLIPQHLQKYSGHVSTYTDLMITDTVTGEHFNAHQILKKRLQKQIDETTQPMIKQALQNFLNSVDGFSPADVDKIVTAHKILWSPSQL
;
A
#
# COMPACT_ATOMS: atom_id res chain seq x y z
N MET A 1 -12.60 17.36 -3.76
CA MET A 1 -12.98 17.30 -5.20
C MET A 1 -12.52 15.99 -5.83
N GLU A 2 -11.28 15.57 -5.54
CA GLU A 2 -10.65 14.30 -5.96
C GLU A 2 -11.46 13.02 -5.61
N THR A 3 -12.13 12.99 -4.45
CA THR A 3 -12.94 11.84 -4.00
C THR A 3 -14.18 11.57 -4.85
N LYS A 4 -14.81 12.61 -5.45
CA LYS A 4 -16.00 12.42 -6.30
C LYS A 4 -15.63 11.83 -7.66
N GLN A 5 -14.51 12.27 -8.24
CA GLN A 5 -13.99 11.76 -9.50
C GLN A 5 -13.48 10.33 -9.34
N LYS A 6 -12.76 10.04 -8.24
CA LYS A 6 -12.34 8.67 -7.88
C LYS A 6 -13.53 7.71 -7.83
N LYS A 7 -14.58 8.05 -7.08
CA LYS A 7 -15.79 7.21 -6.96
C LYS A 7 -16.51 7.03 -8.30
N ALA A 8 -16.55 8.06 -9.14
CA ALA A 8 -17.13 7.95 -10.48
C ALA A 8 -16.31 7.01 -11.37
N LEU A 9 -14.98 7.09 -11.32
CA LEU A 9 -14.08 6.21 -12.05
C LEU A 9 -14.21 4.76 -11.59
N GLU A 10 -14.14 4.50 -10.28
CA GLU A 10 -14.33 3.16 -9.69
C GLU A 10 -15.64 2.53 -10.16
N ASN A 11 -16.72 3.31 -10.16
CA ASN A 11 -18.02 2.85 -10.64
C ASN A 11 -17.99 2.43 -12.11
N VAL A 12 -17.34 3.22 -12.98
CA VAL A 12 -17.20 2.87 -14.40
C VAL A 12 -16.34 1.60 -14.56
N LEU A 13 -15.21 1.52 -13.85
CA LEU A 13 -14.29 0.37 -13.92
C LEU A 13 -14.98 -0.93 -13.51
N THR A 14 -15.73 -0.93 -12.41
CA THR A 14 -16.45 -2.12 -11.94
C THR A 14 -17.65 -2.43 -12.83
N ARG A 15 -18.51 -1.46 -13.17
CA ARG A 15 -19.71 -1.70 -13.99
C ARG A 15 -19.41 -2.18 -15.40
N ARG A 16 -18.31 -1.73 -15.97
CA ARG A 16 -17.87 -2.15 -17.31
C ARG A 16 -16.87 -3.31 -17.26
N PHE A 17 -16.65 -3.86 -16.07
CA PHE A 17 -15.75 -4.98 -15.83
C PHE A 17 -14.35 -4.78 -16.43
N PHE A 18 -13.78 -3.59 -16.22
CA PHE A 18 -12.35 -3.38 -16.41
C PHE A 18 -11.55 -4.03 -15.28
N LEU A 19 -12.00 -3.81 -14.05
CA LEU A 19 -11.38 -4.33 -12.84
C LEU A 19 -12.47 -4.61 -11.79
N ALA A 20 -12.43 -5.77 -11.16
CA ALA A 20 -13.32 -6.14 -10.07
C ALA A 20 -12.55 -6.86 -8.94
N PRO A 21 -13.01 -6.83 -7.69
CA PRO A 21 -12.40 -7.60 -6.60
C PRO A 21 -12.40 -9.10 -6.94
N ALA A 22 -11.26 -9.75 -6.76
CA ALA A 22 -11.17 -11.18 -7.02
C ALA A 22 -11.95 -11.97 -5.95
N PHE A 23 -12.62 -13.05 -6.36
CA PHE A 23 -13.40 -13.93 -5.48
C PHE A 23 -14.55 -13.24 -4.73
N GLU A 24 -15.11 -12.16 -5.28
CA GLU A 24 -16.16 -11.34 -4.65
C GLU A 24 -17.36 -12.16 -4.12
N ILE A 25 -17.75 -13.22 -4.83
CA ILE A 25 -18.89 -14.07 -4.43
C ILE A 25 -18.64 -14.93 -3.18
N PHE A 26 -17.37 -15.14 -2.80
CA PHE A 26 -16.99 -16.00 -1.67
C PHE A 26 -16.57 -15.20 -0.43
N TYR A 27 -16.22 -13.92 -0.60
CA TYR A 27 -15.71 -13.08 0.48
C TYR A 27 -16.60 -11.85 0.66
N THR A 28 -17.39 -11.85 1.73
CA THR A 28 -18.33 -10.76 2.08
C THR A 28 -17.65 -9.43 2.45
N ARG A 29 -16.32 -9.45 2.71
CA ARG A 29 -15.52 -8.27 2.99
C ARG A 29 -14.68 -7.79 1.79
N GLY A 30 -14.80 -8.44 0.62
CA GLY A 30 -13.89 -8.23 -0.49
C GLY A 30 -12.50 -8.82 -0.20
N ASN A 31 -11.70 -9.04 -1.25
CA ASN A 31 -10.29 -9.35 -1.07
C ASN A 31 -9.47 -8.05 -1.06
N ASP A 32 -8.82 -7.78 0.06
CA ASP A 32 -8.00 -6.59 0.26
C ASP A 32 -6.68 -6.69 -0.55
N GLY A 33 -6.77 -6.32 -1.83
CA GLY A 33 -5.61 -6.19 -2.72
C GLY A 33 -5.57 -7.18 -3.89
N LEU A 34 -6.55 -8.07 -4.03
CA LEU A 34 -6.64 -8.98 -5.18
C LEU A 34 -7.76 -8.55 -6.12
N TYR A 35 -7.45 -8.47 -7.41
CA TYR A 35 -8.38 -7.99 -8.44
C TYR A 35 -8.29 -8.83 -9.71
N ASP A 36 -9.45 -9.05 -10.31
CA ASP A 36 -9.60 -9.67 -11.62
C ASP A 36 -9.75 -8.60 -12.70
N PHE A 37 -9.00 -8.75 -13.79
CA PHE A 37 -9.16 -7.93 -14.99
C PHE A 37 -10.20 -8.58 -15.91
N GLY A 38 -11.28 -7.87 -16.21
CA GLY A 38 -12.21 -8.32 -17.24
C GLY A 38 -11.67 -8.08 -18.65
N GLN A 39 -12.51 -8.26 -19.68
CA GLN A 39 -12.07 -8.25 -21.07
C GLN A 39 -11.37 -6.94 -21.47
N CYS A 40 -12.02 -5.80 -21.21
CA CYS A 40 -11.46 -4.50 -21.57
C CYS A 40 -10.22 -4.15 -20.73
N GLY A 41 -10.19 -4.53 -19.45
CA GLY A 41 -9.02 -4.34 -18.58
C GLY A 41 -7.82 -5.17 -19.03
N THR A 42 -8.05 -6.42 -19.44
CA THR A 42 -7.02 -7.31 -19.98
C THR A 42 -6.44 -6.76 -21.27
N GLN A 43 -7.27 -6.23 -22.18
CA GLN A 43 -6.81 -5.61 -23.41
C GLN A 43 -5.96 -4.37 -23.15
N ILE A 44 -6.38 -3.50 -22.22
CA ILE A 44 -5.57 -2.34 -21.80
C ILE A 44 -4.22 -2.80 -21.24
N ARG A 45 -4.22 -3.77 -20.32
CA ARG A 45 -2.99 -4.32 -19.75
C ARG A 45 -2.05 -4.84 -20.85
N GLN A 46 -2.57 -5.59 -21.82
CA GLN A 46 -1.78 -6.11 -22.93
C GLN A 46 -1.20 -5.00 -23.80
N ASN A 47 -1.98 -3.96 -24.09
CA ASN A 47 -1.52 -2.81 -24.87
C ASN A 47 -0.40 -2.04 -24.14
N VAL A 48 -0.52 -1.84 -22.83
CA VAL A 48 0.52 -1.20 -22.01
C VAL A 48 1.80 -2.04 -22.01
N ILE A 49 1.68 -3.36 -21.81
CA ILE A 49 2.84 -4.27 -21.84
C ILE A 49 3.50 -4.25 -23.22
N SER A 50 2.71 -4.25 -24.30
CA SER A 50 3.22 -4.20 -25.68
C SER A 50 3.99 -2.91 -25.95
N GLN A 51 3.45 -1.76 -25.53
CA GLN A 51 4.14 -0.48 -25.67
C GLN A 51 5.41 -0.42 -24.83
N TRP A 52 5.39 -0.95 -23.61
CA TRP A 52 6.57 -1.03 -22.75
C TRP A 52 7.66 -1.90 -23.37
N ARG A 53 7.30 -3.07 -23.91
CA ARG A 53 8.23 -3.95 -24.64
C ARG A 53 8.83 -3.25 -25.85
N SER A 54 8.00 -2.65 -26.69
CA SER A 54 8.47 -1.92 -27.86
C SER A 54 9.42 -0.79 -27.46
N HIS A 55 9.15 -0.11 -26.34
CA HIS A 55 9.99 0.99 -25.88
C HIS A 55 11.34 0.55 -25.33
N PHE A 56 11.39 -0.50 -24.49
CA PHE A 56 12.59 -0.89 -23.77
C PHE A 56 13.25 -2.15 -24.34
N VAL A 57 12.48 -3.20 -24.60
CA VAL A 57 13.02 -4.48 -25.06
C VAL A 57 13.50 -4.36 -26.50
N ASP A 58 12.65 -3.84 -27.38
CA ASP A 58 12.95 -3.81 -28.82
C ASP A 58 13.90 -2.66 -29.19
N ASN A 59 13.73 -1.46 -28.62
CA ASN A 59 14.58 -0.31 -28.98
C ASN A 59 15.97 -0.34 -28.32
N GLU A 60 16.11 -0.98 -27.14
CA GLU A 60 17.39 -1.08 -26.43
C GLU A 60 18.03 -2.48 -26.54
N ASP A 61 17.48 -3.36 -27.38
CA ASP A 61 17.94 -4.74 -27.62
C ASP A 61 18.12 -5.57 -26.33
N LEU A 62 17.20 -5.42 -25.36
CA LEU A 62 17.26 -6.15 -24.09
C LEU A 62 16.91 -7.63 -24.29
N GLN A 63 17.62 -8.52 -23.60
CA GLN A 63 17.35 -9.95 -23.62
C GLN A 63 16.23 -10.31 -22.63
N GLU A 64 15.04 -10.55 -23.16
CA GLU A 64 13.90 -10.96 -22.33
C GLU A 64 13.98 -12.44 -21.92
N ILE A 65 13.84 -12.71 -20.61
CA ILE A 65 13.77 -14.07 -20.05
C ILE A 65 12.55 -14.22 -19.14
N SER A 66 12.01 -15.43 -19.04
CA SER A 66 10.89 -15.77 -18.15
C SER A 66 11.35 -16.73 -17.06
N CYS A 67 11.10 -16.37 -15.80
CA CYS A 67 11.53 -17.09 -14.61
C CYS A 67 10.32 -17.58 -13.79
N PRO A 68 10.45 -18.67 -13.01
CA PRO A 68 9.38 -19.16 -12.16
C PRO A 68 9.07 -18.20 -10.99
N CYS A 69 7.79 -18.09 -10.62
CA CYS A 69 7.35 -17.29 -9.47
C CYS A 69 7.58 -17.99 -8.12
N LEU A 70 7.64 -19.33 -8.10
CA LEU A 70 7.93 -20.11 -6.89
C LEU A 70 9.44 -20.19 -6.70
N ILE A 71 9.94 -19.57 -5.61
CA ILE A 71 11.38 -19.44 -5.34
C ILE A 71 11.71 -20.14 -4.00
N PRO A 72 12.69 -21.06 -3.97
CA PRO A 72 13.16 -21.66 -2.72
C PRO A 72 13.62 -20.65 -1.67
N GLN A 73 13.27 -20.90 -0.40
CA GLN A 73 13.55 -19.97 0.72
C GLN A 73 15.03 -19.59 0.85
N HIS A 74 15.95 -20.53 0.63
CA HIS A 74 17.38 -20.25 0.77
C HIS A 74 17.85 -19.15 -0.20
N LEU A 75 17.29 -19.08 -1.41
CA LEU A 75 17.60 -18.01 -2.38
C LEU A 75 17.08 -16.66 -1.92
N GLN A 76 15.89 -16.60 -1.33
CA GLN A 76 15.34 -15.36 -0.76
C GLN A 76 16.13 -14.88 0.47
N LYS A 77 16.73 -15.81 1.24
CA LYS A 77 17.64 -15.46 2.32
C LYS A 77 18.95 -14.89 1.79
N TYR A 78 19.53 -15.51 0.76
CA TYR A 78 20.76 -15.01 0.14
C TYR A 78 20.59 -13.64 -0.53
N SER A 79 19.43 -13.37 -1.13
CA SER A 79 19.13 -12.05 -1.71
C SER A 79 18.73 -10.99 -0.67
N GLY A 80 18.67 -11.34 0.61
CA GLY A 80 18.34 -10.43 1.71
C GLY A 80 16.85 -10.15 1.92
N HIS A 81 15.95 -10.63 1.05
CA HIS A 81 14.51 -10.36 1.13
C HIS A 81 13.92 -10.81 2.47
N VAL A 82 14.36 -11.95 3.01
CA VAL A 82 13.88 -12.48 4.30
C VAL A 82 14.16 -11.53 5.46
N SER A 83 15.24 -10.74 5.39
CA SER A 83 15.65 -9.84 6.46
C SER A 83 15.19 -8.38 6.28
N THR A 84 14.99 -7.93 5.04
CA THR A 84 14.76 -6.50 4.75
C THR A 84 13.39 -6.20 4.18
N TYR A 85 12.72 -7.18 3.56
CA TYR A 85 11.41 -6.98 2.94
C TYR A 85 10.29 -7.25 3.95
N THR A 86 10.25 -6.43 5.00
CA THR A 86 9.28 -6.55 6.10
C THR A 86 8.76 -5.19 6.51
N ASP A 87 7.43 -5.07 6.59
CA ASP A 87 6.77 -3.91 7.18
C ASP A 87 6.58 -4.07 8.69
N LEU A 88 6.69 -2.95 9.42
CA LEU A 88 6.33 -2.91 10.84
C LEU A 88 4.80 -2.87 10.98
N MET A 89 4.26 -3.80 11.76
CA MET A 89 2.81 -3.96 11.96
C MET A 89 2.44 -3.76 13.43
N ILE A 90 1.28 -3.16 13.66
CA ILE A 90 0.65 -3.05 14.98
C ILE A 90 -0.60 -3.94 14.98
N THR A 91 -0.80 -4.67 16.06
CA THR A 91 -1.98 -5.53 16.24
C THR A 91 -2.86 -4.95 17.33
N ASP A 92 -4.14 -4.76 17.04
CA ASP A 92 -5.12 -4.45 18.07
C ASP A 92 -5.42 -5.69 18.90
N THR A 93 -5.18 -5.63 20.21
CA THR A 93 -5.40 -6.73 21.15
C THR A 93 -6.89 -7.08 21.35
N VAL A 94 -7.81 -6.18 20.99
CA VAL A 94 -9.26 -6.38 21.17
C VAL A 94 -9.88 -7.03 19.93
N THR A 95 -9.63 -6.47 18.75
CA THR A 95 -10.21 -6.97 17.49
C THR A 95 -9.35 -8.04 16.81
N GLY A 96 -8.05 -8.07 17.11
CA GLY A 96 -7.08 -8.91 16.40
C GLY A 96 -6.69 -8.38 15.02
N GLU A 97 -7.15 -7.18 14.63
CA GLU A 97 -6.81 -6.60 13.33
C GLU A 97 -5.36 -6.10 13.29
N HIS A 98 -4.72 -6.27 12.12
CA HIS A 98 -3.34 -5.87 11.88
C HIS A 98 -3.28 -4.65 10.97
N PHE A 99 -2.40 -3.72 11.30
CA PHE A 99 -2.24 -2.48 10.54
C PHE A 99 -0.77 -2.14 10.35
N ASN A 100 -0.45 -1.53 9.20
CA ASN A 100 0.88 -1.00 8.97
C ASN A 100 1.16 0.17 9.94
N ALA A 101 2.22 0.03 10.74
CA ALA A 101 2.57 0.97 11.80
C ALA A 101 2.87 2.36 11.24
N HIS A 102 3.65 2.44 10.16
CA HIS A 102 4.00 3.71 9.53
C HIS A 102 2.77 4.43 9.00
N GLN A 103 1.83 3.71 8.37
CA GLN A 103 0.59 4.32 7.87
C GLN A 103 -0.27 4.90 9.01
N ILE A 104 -0.40 4.21 10.14
CA ILE A 104 -1.13 4.72 11.32
C ILE A 104 -0.46 5.99 11.83
N LEU A 105 0.87 5.97 12.02
CA LEU A 105 1.63 7.11 12.51
C LEU A 105 1.48 8.31 11.58
N LYS A 106 1.62 8.10 10.26
CA LYS A 106 1.44 9.14 9.25
C LYS A 106 0.04 9.76 9.31
N LYS A 107 -1.01 8.95 9.40
CA LYS A 107 -2.40 9.45 9.52
C LYS A 107 -2.61 10.30 10.78
N ARG A 108 -2.08 9.84 11.93
CA ARG A 108 -2.20 10.59 13.20
C ARG A 108 -1.44 11.91 13.16
N LEU A 109 -0.22 11.90 12.64
CA LEU A 109 0.59 13.10 12.48
C LEU A 109 -0.06 14.10 11.52
N GLN A 110 -0.61 13.62 10.39
CA GLN A 110 -1.33 14.48 9.45
C GLN A 110 -2.54 15.15 10.12
N LYS A 111 -3.33 14.40 10.90
CA LYS A 111 -4.45 14.97 11.67
C LYS A 111 -3.98 16.05 12.65
N GLN A 112 -2.86 15.84 13.35
CA GLN A 112 -2.30 16.85 14.25
C GLN A 112 -1.78 18.09 13.50
N ILE A 113 -1.19 17.92 12.32
CA ILE A 113 -0.74 18.99 11.43
C ILE A 113 -1.92 19.85 10.95
N ASP A 114 -3.06 19.22 10.69
CA ASP A 114 -4.27 19.89 10.23
C ASP A 114 -4.98 20.65 11.37
N GLU A 115 -4.96 20.10 12.59
CA GLU A 115 -5.53 20.72 13.80
C GLU A 115 -4.65 21.85 14.37
N THR A 116 -3.34 21.84 14.07
CA THR A 116 -2.39 22.82 14.63
C THR A 116 -2.36 24.11 13.83
N THR A 117 -2.65 25.24 14.49
CA THR A 117 -2.63 26.58 13.87
C THR A 117 -1.25 27.25 13.90
N GLN A 118 -0.34 26.79 14.78
CA GLN A 118 0.99 27.41 14.93
C GLN A 118 1.97 26.94 13.85
N PRO A 119 2.61 27.85 13.09
CA PRO A 119 3.43 27.50 11.94
C PRO A 119 4.71 26.74 12.32
N MET A 120 5.32 27.07 13.46
CA MET A 120 6.57 26.46 13.91
C MET A 120 6.37 24.99 14.33
N ILE A 121 5.27 24.68 15.01
CA ILE A 121 4.91 23.30 15.39
C ILE A 121 4.52 22.50 14.14
N LYS A 122 3.78 23.12 13.22
CA LYS A 122 3.40 22.49 11.95
C LYS A 122 4.62 22.06 11.13
N GLN A 123 5.64 22.92 11.05
CA GLN A 123 6.90 22.59 10.37
C GLN A 123 7.68 21.48 11.08
N ALA A 124 7.72 21.48 12.42
CA ALA A 124 8.34 20.40 13.19
C ALA A 124 7.65 19.04 12.97
N LEU A 125 6.31 19.02 12.98
CA LEU A 125 5.51 17.81 12.70
C LEU A 125 5.70 17.34 11.26
N GLN A 126 5.82 18.25 10.29
CA GLN A 126 6.08 17.88 8.90
C GLN A 126 7.46 17.23 8.72
N ASN A 127 8.48 17.77 9.39
CA ASN A 127 9.81 17.18 9.39
C ASN A 127 9.81 15.78 10.02
N PHE A 128 9.05 15.61 11.11
CA PHE A 128 8.88 14.31 11.75
C PHE A 128 8.11 13.32 10.88
N LEU A 129 7.07 13.77 10.15
CA LEU A 129 6.33 12.94 9.21
C LEU A 129 7.23 12.34 8.12
N ASN A 130 8.19 13.12 7.64
CA ASN A 130 9.13 12.70 6.60
C ASN A 130 10.14 11.65 7.09
N SER A 131 10.40 11.56 8.40
CA SER A 131 11.34 10.59 8.97
C SER A 131 10.69 9.27 9.40
N VAL A 132 9.36 9.16 9.37
CA VAL A 132 8.60 7.98 9.85
C VAL A 132 9.01 6.69 9.12
N ASP A 133 9.33 6.75 7.83
CA ASP A 133 9.68 5.55 7.05
C ASP A 133 11.04 4.94 7.45
N GLY A 134 11.87 5.67 8.19
CA GLY A 134 13.16 5.21 8.67
C GLY A 134 13.14 4.65 10.10
N PHE A 135 11.98 4.52 10.73
CA PHE A 135 11.90 4.12 12.14
C PHE A 135 12.18 2.64 12.35
N SER A 136 12.93 2.35 13.41
CA SER A 136 13.15 0.98 13.86
C SER A 136 11.94 0.47 14.65
N PRO A 137 11.81 -0.86 14.86
CA PRO A 137 10.78 -1.43 15.74
C PRO A 137 10.76 -0.79 17.13
N ALA A 138 11.93 -0.48 17.69
CA ALA A 138 12.04 0.12 19.01
C ALA A 138 11.56 1.57 19.05
N ASP A 139 11.73 2.32 17.96
CA ASP A 139 11.26 3.70 17.85
C ASP A 139 9.73 3.73 17.73
N VAL A 140 9.17 2.85 16.91
CA VAL A 140 7.72 2.67 16.79
C VAL A 140 7.10 2.29 18.13
N ASP A 141 7.68 1.32 18.85
CA ASP A 141 7.18 0.87 20.15
C ASP A 141 7.17 1.99 21.21
N LYS A 142 8.26 2.77 21.27
CA LYS A 142 8.33 3.96 22.14
C LYS A 142 7.22 4.97 21.81
N ILE A 143 7.01 5.26 20.53
CA ILE A 143 6.01 6.25 20.10
C ILE A 143 4.59 5.76 20.42
N VAL A 144 4.29 4.50 20.10
CA VAL A 144 2.98 3.87 20.34
C VAL A 144 2.65 3.87 21.83
N THR A 145 3.63 3.48 22.67
CA THR A 145 3.49 3.47 24.14
C THR A 145 3.34 4.88 24.71
N ALA A 146 4.21 5.81 24.31
CA ALA A 146 4.22 7.18 24.83
C ALA A 146 2.92 7.95 24.50
N HIS A 147 2.37 7.72 23.31
CA HIS A 147 1.19 8.45 22.83
C HIS A 147 -0.13 7.71 23.12
N LYS A 148 -0.07 6.59 23.84
CA LYS A 148 -1.19 5.67 24.12
C LYS A 148 -2.10 5.57 22.89
N ILE A 149 -1.54 5.12 21.76
CA ILE A 149 -2.30 5.02 20.52
C ILE A 149 -3.34 3.89 20.67
N LEU A 150 -4.44 4.21 21.35
CA LEU A 150 -5.66 3.43 21.41
C LEU A 150 -6.40 3.70 20.11
N TRP A 151 -6.39 2.72 19.21
CA TRP A 151 -7.14 2.81 17.97
C TRP A 151 -8.59 2.35 18.20
N SER A 152 -9.54 3.03 17.57
CA SER A 152 -10.96 2.65 17.56
C SER A 152 -11.44 2.67 16.10
N PRO A 153 -12.20 1.65 15.63
CA PRO A 153 -12.71 1.57 14.26
C PRO A 153 -13.54 2.79 13.81
N SER A 154 -14.05 3.57 14.76
CA SER A 154 -14.88 4.77 14.53
C SER A 154 -14.12 6.03 14.11
N GLN A 155 -12.80 5.96 13.87
CA GLN A 155 -11.99 7.09 13.37
C GLN A 155 -11.68 7.03 11.86
N LEU A 156 -12.39 6.18 11.10
CA LEU A 156 -12.38 6.12 9.63
C LEU A 156 -13.59 6.82 9.02
#